data_AF-A0A5C6VGF4-F1
#
_entry.id   AF-A0A5C6VGF4-F1
#
_cell.length_a   1.000
_cell.length_b   1.000
_cell.length_c   1.000
_cell.angle_alpha   90.00
_cell.angle_beta   90.00
_cell.angle_gamma   90.00
#
_symmetry.space_group_name_H-M   'P 1'
#
loop_
_entity.id
_entity.type
_entity.pdbx_description
1 polymer ?
#
loop_
_entity_poly.entity_id
_entity_poly.type
_entity_poly.pdbx_seq_one_letter_code
_entity_poly.pdbx_strand_id
1 'polypeptide(L)'
;MNWLTEYFAQETRTLNLSLWAYPPAVMGPDGPIVQSAALYAPYPGIELTFSPAGKVRHGDRTYELPARYDSTGAMKATATAAPKDDANFFREVSIFAPSHLNGEAVIVINHAFSFAPQFAADGTPGFVGLAAPDSDDYFRTGQMKLPWMFAGYLSI
;
A
#
# COMPACT_ATOMS: atom_id res chain seq x y z
N MET A 1 -14.53 12.11 -0.25
CA MET A 1 -13.59 12.90 -1.08
C MET A 1 -12.41 11.99 -1.40
N ASN A 2 -11.95 11.91 -2.65
CA ASN A 2 -10.80 11.08 -3.01
C ASN A 2 -9.54 11.95 -3.10
N TRP A 3 -8.73 11.93 -2.04
CA TRP A 3 -7.55 12.78 -1.93
C TRP A 3 -6.49 12.49 -3.00
N LEU A 4 -6.38 11.24 -3.45
CA LEU A 4 -5.44 10.88 -4.51
C LEU A 4 -5.79 11.58 -5.83
N THR A 5 -7.08 11.72 -6.15
CA THR A 5 -7.50 12.46 -7.35
C THR A 5 -6.98 13.89 -7.32
N GLU A 6 -7.02 14.55 -6.16
CA GLU A 6 -6.53 15.92 -6.00
C GLU A 6 -5.01 16.00 -6.06
N TYR A 7 -4.29 15.12 -5.37
CA TYR A 7 -2.83 15.12 -5.39
C TYR A 7 -2.26 14.79 -6.76
N PHE A 8 -2.91 13.89 -7.52
CA PHE A 8 -2.54 13.65 -8.92
C PHE A 8 -2.84 14.85 -9.82
N ALA A 9 -3.99 15.52 -9.64
CA ALA A 9 -4.35 16.70 -10.44
C ALA A 9 -3.42 17.90 -10.17
N GLN A 10 -2.88 18.01 -8.95
CA GLN A 10 -1.94 19.05 -8.56
C GLN A 10 -0.48 18.71 -8.87
N GLU A 11 -0.19 17.49 -9.33
CA GLU A 11 1.18 16.98 -9.51
C GLU A 11 2.03 17.21 -8.25
N THR A 12 1.46 16.96 -7.07
CA THR A 12 2.15 17.15 -5.79
C THR A 12 3.45 16.37 -5.80
N ARG A 13 4.59 17.05 -5.66
CA ARG A 13 5.91 16.41 -5.91
C ARG A 13 6.21 15.25 -4.97
N THR A 14 5.83 15.42 -3.70
CA THR A 14 6.14 14.48 -2.63
C THR A 14 4.90 14.26 -1.78
N LEU A 15 4.62 13.00 -1.43
CA LEU A 15 3.62 12.62 -0.44
C LEU A 15 4.29 11.84 0.68
N ASN A 16 3.78 12.01 1.90
CA ASN A 16 4.11 11.18 3.03
C ASN A 16 2.94 10.21 3.29
N LEU A 17 3.24 8.92 3.34
CA LEU A 17 2.26 7.86 3.58
C LEU A 17 2.53 7.18 4.92
N SER A 18 1.63 7.38 5.88
CA SER A 18 1.55 6.52 7.07
C SER A 18 0.69 5.31 6.76
N LEU A 19 1.14 4.11 7.15
CA LEU A 19 0.49 2.87 6.76
C LEU A 19 0.60 1.80 7.84
N TRP A 20 -0.51 1.10 8.07
CA TRP A 20 -0.64 -0.04 8.96
C TRP A 20 -1.22 -1.21 8.18
N ALA A 21 -0.67 -2.41 8.37
CA ALA A 21 -1.14 -3.65 7.78
C ALA A 21 -1.52 -4.63 8.89
N TYR A 22 -2.71 -5.21 8.73
CA TYR A 22 -3.33 -6.11 9.68
C TYR A 22 -3.47 -7.49 9.01
N PRO A 23 -2.63 -8.46 9.39
CA PRO A 23 -2.72 -9.81 8.84
C PRO A 23 -4.04 -10.49 9.26
N PRO A 24 -4.59 -11.38 8.40
CA PRO A 24 -5.72 -12.23 8.76
C PRO A 24 -5.49 -13.04 10.04
N ALA A 25 -6.60 -13.40 10.69
CA ALA A 25 -6.59 -14.28 11.85
C ALA A 25 -5.96 -15.65 11.53
N VAL A 26 -5.38 -16.26 12.56
CA VAL A 26 -4.87 -17.64 12.51
C VAL A 26 -5.91 -18.57 13.13
N MET A 27 -6.09 -19.76 12.57
CA MET A 27 -6.97 -20.76 13.16
C MET A 27 -6.31 -21.36 14.41
N GLY A 28 -6.85 -21.03 15.57
CA GLY A 28 -6.54 -21.66 16.84
C GLY A 28 -7.41 -22.88 17.12
N PRO A 29 -7.13 -23.62 18.22
CA PRO A 29 -7.90 -24.80 18.59
C PRO A 29 -9.39 -24.51 18.84
N ASP A 30 -9.71 -23.32 19.36
CA ASP A 30 -11.07 -22.92 19.73
C ASP A 30 -11.70 -21.92 18.74
N GLY A 31 -11.02 -21.61 17.62
CA GLY A 31 -11.49 -20.65 16.62
C GLY A 31 -10.44 -19.63 16.18
N PRO A 32 -10.83 -18.60 15.40
CA PRO A 32 -9.91 -17.60 14.88
C PRO A 32 -9.28 -16.74 15.99
N ILE A 33 -7.96 -16.61 15.96
CA ILE A 33 -7.17 -15.79 16.87
C ILE A 33 -6.62 -14.58 16.09
N VAL A 34 -6.91 -13.37 16.59
CA VAL A 34 -6.37 -12.13 16.05
C VAL A 34 -4.87 -12.06 16.34
N GLN A 35 -4.07 -11.73 15.33
CA GLN A 35 -2.63 -11.57 15.51
C GLN A 35 -2.33 -10.29 16.29
N SER A 36 -1.47 -10.38 17.30
CA SER A 36 -1.35 -9.36 18.36
C SER A 36 -0.63 -8.07 17.98
N ALA A 37 -0.10 -7.94 16.76
CA ALA A 37 0.56 -6.71 16.31
C ALA A 37 0.25 -6.40 14.84
N ALA A 38 -0.21 -5.18 14.58
CA ALA A 38 -0.23 -4.62 13.24
C ALA A 38 1.22 -4.32 12.81
N LEU A 39 1.51 -4.55 11.53
CA LEU A 39 2.75 -4.09 10.91
C LEU A 39 2.57 -2.62 10.55
N TYR A 40 3.55 -1.77 10.82
CA TYR A 40 3.42 -0.34 10.59
C TYR A 40 4.65 0.23 9.89
N ALA A 41 4.42 1.20 9.01
CA ALA A 41 5.49 1.97 8.40
C ALA A 41 6.18 2.84 9.46
N PRO A 42 7.51 3.03 9.38
CA PRO A 42 8.23 3.86 10.32
C PRO A 42 7.74 5.32 10.29
N TYR A 43 7.75 6.00 11.44
CA TYR A 43 7.52 7.44 11.52
C TYR A 43 8.70 8.21 10.88
N PRO A 44 8.47 9.29 10.09
CA PRO A 44 7.21 10.01 9.88
C PRO A 44 6.26 9.42 8.81
N GLY A 45 6.65 8.33 8.15
CA GLY A 45 5.91 7.69 7.08
C GLY A 45 6.83 7.29 5.94
N ILE A 46 6.24 6.81 4.85
CA ILE A 46 6.91 6.49 3.60
C ILE A 46 6.85 7.72 2.71
N GLU A 47 8.00 8.29 2.37
CA GLU A 47 8.07 9.35 1.38
C GLU A 47 7.89 8.76 -0.02
N LEU A 48 6.99 9.35 -0.80
CA LEU A 48 6.67 8.95 -2.16
C LEU A 48 6.93 10.11 -3.13
N THR A 49 7.61 9.83 -4.24
CA THR A 49 7.91 10.84 -5.28
C THR A 49 7.00 10.66 -6.48
N PHE A 50 6.45 11.77 -6.97
CA PHE A 50 5.60 11.82 -8.16
C PHE A 50 6.39 11.59 -9.46
N SER A 51 5.83 10.77 -10.33
CA SER A 51 6.22 10.60 -11.73
C SER A 51 4.99 10.82 -12.62
N PRO A 52 5.07 11.72 -13.62
CA PRO A 52 3.94 11.99 -14.51
C PRO A 52 3.63 10.79 -15.41
N ALA A 53 2.41 10.79 -15.96
CA ALA A 53 1.99 9.79 -16.94
C ALA A 53 2.90 9.84 -18.18
N GLY A 54 3.16 8.69 -18.79
CA GLY A 54 4.13 8.58 -19.87
C GLY A 54 3.79 7.49 -20.87
N LYS A 55 4.58 7.40 -21.93
CA LYS A 55 4.51 6.33 -22.93
C LYS A 55 5.81 5.57 -22.93
N VAL A 56 5.72 4.25 -22.80
CA VAL A 56 6.87 3.35 -22.89
C VAL A 56 6.73 2.49 -24.14
N ARG A 57 7.80 2.42 -24.92
CA ARG A 57 7.86 1.57 -26.10
C ARG A 57 8.61 0.29 -25.76
N HIS A 58 8.00 -0.86 -26.02
CA HIS A 58 8.62 -2.17 -25.90
C HIS A 58 8.42 -2.92 -27.23
N GLY A 59 9.49 -3.00 -28.02
CA GLY A 59 9.43 -3.45 -29.41
C GLY A 59 8.54 -2.53 -30.26
N ASP A 60 7.53 -3.13 -30.88
CA ASP A 60 6.54 -2.41 -31.72
C ASP A 60 5.30 -1.96 -30.95
N ARG A 61 5.24 -2.19 -29.63
CA ARG A 61 4.11 -1.81 -28.80
C ARG A 61 4.43 -0.54 -28.00
N THR A 62 3.47 0.37 -27.97
CA THR A 62 3.48 1.55 -27.12
C THR A 62 2.48 1.34 -26.00
N TYR A 63 2.94 1.44 -24.76
CA TYR A 63 2.14 1.32 -23.55
C TYR A 63 1.99 2.69 -22.91
N GLU A 64 0.78 3.03 -22.50
CA GLU A 64 0.52 4.21 -21.67
C GLU A 64 0.71 3.81 -20.21
N LEU A 65 1.63 4.50 -19.53
CA LEU A 65 1.82 4.37 -18.10
C LEU A 65 1.06 5.50 -17.38
N PRO A 66 0.22 5.17 -16.39
CA PRO A 66 -0.42 6.21 -15.58
C PRO A 66 0.64 6.97 -14.77
N ALA A 67 0.27 8.17 -14.34
CA ALA A 67 1.05 8.88 -13.33
C ALA A 67 1.10 8.04 -12.06
N ARG A 68 2.18 8.16 -11.30
CA ARG A 68 2.37 7.37 -10.09
C ARG A 68 3.22 8.06 -9.05
N TYR A 69 3.06 7.62 -7.82
CA TYR A 69 3.95 7.91 -6.71
C TYR A 69 4.74 6.65 -6.37
N ASP A 70 6.04 6.74 -6.18
CA ASP A 70 6.89 5.61 -5.81
C ASP A 70 7.69 5.92 -4.54
N SER A 71 7.84 4.94 -3.64
CA SER A 71 8.66 5.07 -2.44
C SER A 71 10.13 5.38 -2.76
N THR A 72 10.72 6.33 -2.04
CA THR A 72 12.12 6.75 -2.27
C THR A 72 13.11 5.79 -1.59
N GLY A 73 13.75 4.93 -2.39
CA GLY A 73 14.83 4.05 -1.93
C GLY A 73 14.39 2.85 -1.08
N ALA A 74 15.34 2.00 -0.69
CA ALA A 74 15.06 0.86 0.19
C ALA A 74 14.70 1.37 1.59
N MET A 75 13.43 1.20 1.99
CA MET A 75 12.92 1.60 3.29
C MET A 75 13.73 0.90 4.40
N LYS A 76 14.52 1.68 5.15
CA LYS A 76 15.23 1.18 6.34
C LYS A 76 14.30 1.24 7.54
N ALA A 77 14.00 0.07 8.10
CA ALA A 77 13.19 -0.05 9.29
C ALA A 77 13.76 0.73 10.48
N THR A 78 12.96 1.65 11.04
CA THR A 78 13.17 2.17 12.40
C THR A 78 12.39 1.29 13.36
N ALA A 79 13.07 0.30 13.94
CA ALA A 79 12.45 -0.64 14.86
C ALA A 79 12.31 -0.02 16.25
N THR A 80 11.07 0.18 16.71
CA THR A 80 10.74 0.04 18.13
C THR A 80 9.79 -1.12 18.30
N ALA A 81 10.35 -2.26 18.75
CA ALA A 81 9.64 -3.43 19.25
C ALA A 81 8.77 -4.24 18.26
N ALA A 82 9.24 -4.47 17.02
CA ALA A 82 8.71 -5.55 16.18
C ALA A 82 9.71 -6.73 16.12
N PRO A 83 9.25 -7.99 16.02
CA PRO A 83 10.11 -9.14 15.72
C PRO A 83 10.94 -8.87 14.46
N LYS A 84 12.16 -9.44 14.40
CA LYS A 84 13.19 -9.14 13.38
C LYS A 84 12.73 -9.33 11.93
N ASP A 85 11.71 -10.16 11.70
CA ASP A 85 11.13 -10.43 10.37
C ASP A 85 10.04 -9.42 9.95
N ASP A 86 9.44 -8.71 10.90
CA ASP A 86 8.30 -7.81 10.68
C ASP A 86 8.74 -6.36 10.41
N ALA A 87 9.99 -6.03 10.72
CA ALA A 87 10.56 -4.69 10.58
C ALA A 87 10.62 -4.19 9.12
N ASN A 88 10.66 -5.11 8.14
CA ASN A 88 10.82 -4.80 6.71
C ASN A 88 9.59 -5.20 5.87
N PHE A 89 8.37 -5.16 6.44
CA PHE A 89 7.18 -5.52 5.68
C PHE A 89 6.97 -4.58 4.48
N PHE A 90 7.02 -3.27 4.67
CA PHE A 90 6.91 -2.30 3.59
C PHE A 90 8.30 -2.08 2.96
N ARG A 91 8.59 -2.76 1.84
CA ARG A 91 9.86 -2.63 1.11
C ARG A 91 9.76 -1.66 -0.06
N GLU A 92 8.63 -1.72 -0.74
CA GLU A 92 8.31 -0.89 -1.89
C GLU A 92 6.82 -0.58 -1.85
N VAL A 93 6.49 0.69 -2.05
CA VAL A 93 5.10 1.13 -2.15
C VAL A 93 4.97 2.06 -3.34
N SER A 94 3.99 1.77 -4.19
CA SER A 94 3.62 2.62 -5.31
C SER A 94 2.14 2.97 -5.24
N ILE A 95 1.77 4.17 -5.67
CA ILE A 95 0.39 4.59 -5.87
C ILE A 95 0.22 4.96 -7.33
N PHE A 96 -0.66 4.27 -8.04
CA PHE A 96 -0.96 4.53 -9.44
C PHE A 96 -2.23 5.36 -9.57
N ALA A 97 -2.19 6.36 -10.45
CA ALA A 97 -3.38 7.10 -10.85
C ALA A 97 -4.38 6.19 -11.58
N PRO A 98 -5.67 6.55 -11.60
CA PRO A 98 -6.66 5.90 -12.46
C PRO A 98 -6.16 5.83 -13.91
N SER A 99 -6.44 4.70 -14.56
CA SER A 99 -6.05 4.40 -15.94
C SER A 99 -7.17 3.68 -16.68
N HIS A 100 -6.99 3.41 -17.97
CA HIS A 100 -7.94 2.60 -18.74
C HIS A 100 -8.03 1.14 -18.24
N LEU A 101 -7.00 0.64 -17.54
CA LEU A 101 -7.00 -0.70 -16.95
C LEU A 101 -7.67 -0.71 -15.57
N ASN A 102 -7.65 0.41 -14.86
CA ASN A 102 -8.26 0.53 -13.55
C ASN A 102 -8.85 1.93 -13.32
N GLY A 103 -10.17 2.00 -13.17
CA GLY A 103 -10.89 3.26 -13.00
C GLY A 103 -10.62 3.98 -11.68
N GLU A 104 -9.96 3.33 -10.73
CA GLU A 104 -9.61 3.88 -9.43
C GLU A 104 -8.09 3.95 -9.23
N ALA A 105 -7.65 4.85 -8.35
CA ALA A 105 -6.25 4.88 -7.93
C ALA A 105 -5.95 3.63 -7.11
N VAL A 106 -4.75 3.07 -7.26
CA VAL A 106 -4.36 1.83 -6.60
C VAL A 106 -3.06 1.98 -5.85
N ILE A 107 -3.05 1.46 -4.62
CA ILE A 107 -1.85 1.29 -3.82
C ILE A 107 -1.34 -0.13 -4.03
N VAL A 108 -0.08 -0.25 -4.42
CA VAL A 108 0.65 -1.50 -4.57
C VAL A 108 1.75 -1.57 -3.51
N ILE A 109 1.81 -2.68 -2.78
CA ILE A 109 2.81 -2.91 -1.73
C ILE A 109 3.60 -4.17 -2.09
N ASN A 110 4.92 -4.05 -2.15
CA ASN A 110 5.87 -5.12 -2.46
C ASN A 110 5.58 -5.89 -3.76
N HIS A 111 4.82 -5.32 -4.70
CA HIS A 111 4.26 -6.03 -5.87
C HIS A 111 3.43 -7.27 -5.53
N ALA A 112 2.94 -7.36 -4.29
CA ALA A 112 2.22 -8.54 -3.81
C ALA A 112 0.82 -8.21 -3.30
N PHE A 113 0.58 -6.97 -2.87
CA PHE A 113 -0.74 -6.50 -2.49
C PHE A 113 -1.13 -5.35 -3.38
N SER A 114 -2.38 -5.34 -3.84
CA SER A 114 -2.95 -4.29 -4.67
C SER A 114 -4.37 -4.00 -4.20
N PHE A 115 -4.67 -2.74 -3.88
CA PHE A 115 -6.02 -2.32 -3.49
C PHE A 115 -6.30 -0.87 -3.87
N ALA A 116 -7.58 -0.57 -4.08
CA ALA A 116 -8.07 0.81 -4.14
C ALA A 116 -8.36 1.32 -2.71
N PRO A 117 -7.81 2.47 -2.29
CA PRO A 117 -8.04 3.00 -0.95
C PRO A 117 -9.44 3.61 -0.83
N GLN A 118 -10.18 3.20 0.19
CA GLN A 118 -11.43 3.83 0.58
C GLN A 118 -11.17 4.94 1.60
N PHE A 119 -11.25 6.18 1.16
CA PHE A 119 -11.05 7.35 2.02
C PHE A 119 -12.19 7.57 3.01
N ALA A 120 -11.84 8.12 4.17
CA ALA A 120 -12.78 8.48 5.21
C ALA A 120 -13.82 9.51 4.72
N ALA A 121 -15.06 9.34 5.17
CA ALA A 121 -16.18 10.21 4.78
C ALA A 121 -16.15 11.59 5.48
N ASP A 122 -15.36 11.72 6.54
CA ASP A 122 -15.19 12.96 7.32
C ASP A 122 -14.29 14.00 6.66
N GLY A 123 -13.73 13.68 5.48
CA GLY A 123 -12.86 14.57 4.73
C GLY A 123 -11.39 14.49 5.14
N THR A 124 -11.02 13.69 6.14
CA THR A 124 -9.60 13.45 6.45
C THR A 124 -8.95 12.61 5.34
N PRO A 125 -7.64 12.79 5.06
CA PRO A 125 -6.91 11.96 4.08
C PRO A 125 -6.51 10.58 4.67
N GLY A 126 -7.30 10.09 5.63
CA GLY A 126 -7.24 8.72 6.13
C GLY A 126 -8.01 7.77 5.22
N PHE A 127 -7.53 6.54 5.09
CA PHE A 127 -8.17 5.51 4.26
C PHE A 127 -8.03 4.11 4.86
N VAL A 128 -8.86 3.20 4.34
CA VAL A 128 -8.73 1.75 4.54
C VAL A 128 -8.71 1.02 3.20
N GLY A 129 -8.18 -0.21 3.18
CA GLY A 129 -8.14 -1.06 2.01
C GLY A 129 -8.06 -2.53 2.38
N LEU A 130 -8.46 -3.40 1.45
CA LEU A 130 -8.36 -4.84 1.58
C LEU A 130 -7.62 -5.42 0.38
N ALA A 131 -6.64 -6.28 0.61
CA ALA A 131 -5.96 -7.01 -0.46
C ALA A 131 -5.62 -8.44 -0.05
N ALA A 132 -5.91 -9.40 -0.92
CA ALA A 132 -5.28 -10.71 -0.83
C ALA A 132 -3.86 -10.61 -1.41
N PRO A 133 -2.86 -11.29 -0.84
CA PRO A 133 -1.54 -11.35 -1.44
C PRO A 133 -1.55 -12.22 -2.69
N ASP A 134 -0.73 -11.84 -3.68
CA ASP A 134 -0.51 -12.62 -4.91
C ASP A 134 0.44 -13.82 -4.68
N SER A 135 1.05 -13.95 -3.50
CA SER A 135 1.90 -15.07 -3.09
C SER A 135 1.48 -15.64 -1.72
N ASP A 136 1.57 -16.97 -1.60
CA ASP A 136 1.37 -17.69 -0.33
C ASP A 136 2.48 -17.39 0.70
N ASP A 137 3.60 -16.78 0.30
CA ASP A 137 4.69 -16.37 1.20
C ASP A 137 4.25 -15.37 2.29
N TYR A 138 3.14 -14.69 2.04
CA TYR A 138 2.53 -13.75 2.98
C TYR A 138 1.57 -14.42 3.96
N PHE A 139 1.31 -15.72 3.84
CA PHE A 139 0.51 -16.46 4.82
C PHE A 139 1.40 -17.29 5.74
N ARG A 140 1.20 -17.13 7.05
CA ARG A 140 1.78 -18.04 8.05
C ARG A 140 1.02 -19.37 8.06
N THR A 141 1.68 -20.44 8.46
CA THR A 141 1.02 -21.75 8.62
C THR A 141 -0.19 -21.64 9.55
N GLY A 142 -1.35 -22.14 9.10
CA GLY A 142 -2.61 -22.05 9.85
C GLY A 142 -3.32 -20.70 9.75
N GLN A 143 -2.76 -19.72 9.04
CA GLN A 143 -3.42 -18.45 8.77
C GLN A 143 -4.58 -18.65 7.79
N MET A 144 -5.70 -17.97 8.05
CA MET A 144 -6.82 -17.97 7.13
C MET A 144 -6.41 -17.29 5.81
N LYS A 145 -6.78 -17.89 4.67
CA LYS A 145 -6.61 -17.30 3.34
C LYS A 145 -7.66 -16.22 3.07
N LEU A 146 -7.61 -15.14 3.85
CA LEU A 146 -8.47 -13.97 3.75
C LEU A 146 -7.66 -12.74 3.32
N PRO A 147 -8.30 -11.68 2.81
CA PRO A 147 -7.63 -10.42 2.54
C PRO A 147 -7.02 -9.81 3.80
N TRP A 148 -5.84 -9.24 3.65
CA TRP A 148 -5.22 -8.36 4.62
C TRP A 148 -5.95 -7.02 4.65
N MET A 149 -6.03 -6.40 5.82
CA MET A 149 -6.55 -5.05 5.97
C MET A 149 -5.40 -4.06 6.06
N PHE A 150 -5.53 -2.95 5.34
CA PHE A 150 -4.61 -1.84 5.37
C PHE A 150 -5.37 -0.61 5.85
N ALA A 151 -4.75 0.17 6.72
CA ALA A 151 -5.21 1.50 7.11
C ALA A 151 -4.06 2.48 6.89
N GLY A 152 -4.35 3.69 6.44
CA GLY A 152 -3.30 4.66 6.17
C GLY A 152 -3.78 6.09 6.18
N TYR A 153 -2.83 7.00 6.04
CA TYR A 153 -3.05 8.44 5.99
C TYR A 153 -2.04 9.09 5.05
N LEU A 154 -2.51 10.01 4.20
CA LEU A 154 -1.69 10.79 3.29
C LEU A 154 -1.49 12.21 3.81
N SER A 155 -0.26 12.70 3.72
CA SER A 155 0.08 14.12 3.93
C SER A 155 1.08 14.62 2.89
N ILE A 156 1.27 15.94 2.87
CA ILE A 156 2.23 16.64 2.01
C ILE A 156 3.39 17.10 2.89
#